data_AF-A0A523SSL2-F1
#
_entry.id   AF-A0A523SSL2-F1
#
_cell.length_a   1.000
_cell.length_b   1.000
_cell.length_c   1.000
_cell.angle_alpha   90.00
_cell.angle_beta   90.00
_cell.angle_gamma   90.00
#
_symmetry.space_group_name_H-M   'P 1'
#
loop_
_entity.id
_entity.type
_entity.pdbx_description
1 polymer ?
#
loop_
_entity_poly.entity_id
_entity_poly.type
_entity_poly.pdbx_seq_one_letter_code
_entity_poly.pdbx_strand_id
1 'polypeptide(L)'
;MKKTIVLIVTTLMASILIPTIVARTEAKSYAASDKAVDVELVSQPTGTNLTSLIILVFVNSTIYDDIKDSLDQYRQDLMNSGFEDAIILNWSESNASRIRETLQQFYSNNSLAGALLIGDLPAAEFEMFTEWDYERFPTDLYYMDLDGDWIDNDNDGVYDEHTGKMKIDPEIWVGRIKTSNLGDDEVSLINNYFNKNHDYRNDAPSLPRRALIYIDDDWVNFKSMDENSLKLLYNETTVVTDKATTNANDYKERLGQGYEWVHLRSHGTWNRHQFMVPEGDGGVIYSTEYQEIDPNALFYQLFICEAAKFTEPDYLAGSIIFKGNHGLLAISSTKTGGMLMYWTFYEALARGRTIGDAFKEWFIKWGQGEFGLSSAYIGKKWFYGLTIIGDPTLRLRWLGEEEIAELQKREEEVVSDLPLVINLRLQIEGLEENNYSLQNDYDSLKDDYSALQTSHGGLETQLIGTLDLLYFFLLVAVILLVTNIYLLKTRNKPIY
;
A
#
# COMPACT_ATOMS: atom_id res chain seq x y z
N MET A 1 38.36 -76.82 -10.40
CA MET A 1 37.49 -76.51 -11.56
C MET A 1 35.99 -76.51 -11.27
N LYS A 2 35.40 -77.40 -10.44
CA LYS A 2 33.96 -77.34 -10.11
C LYS A 2 33.53 -76.23 -9.11
N LYS A 3 34.46 -75.67 -8.31
CA LYS A 3 34.15 -74.58 -7.36
C LYS A 3 34.15 -73.16 -7.99
N THR A 4 34.72 -72.99 -9.17
CA THR A 4 34.80 -71.68 -9.85
C THR A 4 33.59 -71.41 -10.75
N ILE A 5 32.90 -72.46 -11.22
CA ILE A 5 31.70 -72.34 -12.06
C ILE A 5 30.43 -72.04 -11.21
N VAL A 6 30.38 -72.53 -9.96
CA VAL A 6 29.24 -72.27 -9.05
C VAL A 6 29.23 -70.83 -8.53
N LEU A 7 30.40 -70.18 -8.41
CA LEU A 7 30.52 -68.79 -7.93
C LEU A 7 30.07 -67.77 -8.99
N ILE A 8 30.27 -68.06 -10.28
CA ILE A 8 29.91 -67.16 -11.40
C ILE A 8 28.40 -67.20 -11.70
N VAL A 9 27.75 -68.36 -11.54
CA VAL A 9 26.29 -68.50 -11.76
C VAL A 9 25.48 -67.89 -10.61
N THR A 10 26.03 -67.86 -9.39
CA THR A 10 25.37 -67.21 -8.23
C THR A 10 25.51 -65.69 -8.21
N THR A 11 26.57 -65.12 -8.81
CA THR A 11 26.69 -63.64 -8.94
C THR A 11 25.85 -63.08 -10.09
N LEU A 12 25.64 -63.81 -11.19
CA LEU A 12 24.79 -63.32 -12.30
C LEU A 12 23.29 -63.26 -11.95
N MET A 13 22.76 -64.23 -11.19
CA MET A 13 21.34 -64.25 -10.80
C MET A 13 20.94 -63.16 -9.78
N ALA A 14 21.89 -62.63 -9.00
CA ALA A 14 21.63 -61.55 -8.05
C ALA A 14 21.56 -60.15 -8.72
N SER A 15 22.12 -59.99 -9.91
CA SER A 15 22.16 -58.71 -10.63
C SER A 15 20.93 -58.41 -11.50
N ILE A 16 20.01 -59.36 -11.67
CA ILE A 16 18.83 -59.24 -12.54
C ILE A 16 17.51 -59.10 -11.74
N LEU A 17 17.53 -59.40 -10.43
CA LEU A 17 16.33 -59.46 -9.59
C LEU A 17 16.16 -58.31 -8.57
N ILE A 18 17.10 -57.36 -8.52
CA ILE A 18 17.08 -56.24 -7.56
C ILE A 18 16.49 -54.94 -8.14
N PRO A 19 16.57 -54.60 -9.45
CA PRO A 19 15.95 -53.37 -9.96
C PRO A 19 14.42 -53.44 -10.08
N THR A 20 13.80 -54.63 -10.09
CA THR A 20 12.36 -54.81 -10.36
C THR A 20 11.46 -54.70 -9.11
N ILE A 21 12.03 -54.60 -7.91
CA ILE A 21 11.26 -54.47 -6.66
C ILE A 21 11.23 -53.02 -6.16
N VAL A 22 12.15 -52.15 -6.59
CA VAL A 22 12.20 -50.74 -6.15
C VAL A 22 11.30 -49.82 -7.00
N ALA A 23 10.97 -50.18 -8.24
CA ALA A 23 10.12 -49.39 -9.12
C ALA A 23 8.59 -49.59 -8.95
N ARG A 24 8.14 -50.31 -7.90
CA ARG A 24 6.70 -50.65 -7.70
C ARG A 24 6.05 -50.07 -6.45
N THR A 25 6.76 -49.22 -5.69
CA THR A 25 6.29 -48.72 -4.38
C THR A 25 6.06 -47.21 -4.26
N GLU A 26 6.13 -46.43 -5.33
CA GLU A 26 5.83 -44.97 -5.30
C GLU A 26 4.73 -44.55 -6.28
N ALA A 27 3.77 -45.42 -6.54
CA ALA A 27 2.57 -45.10 -7.33
C ALA A 27 1.29 -45.49 -6.58
N LYS A 28 1.11 -44.98 -5.35
CA LYS A 28 -0.17 -45.01 -4.63
C LYS A 28 -0.27 -43.89 -3.59
N SER A 29 -0.72 -42.71 -3.99
CA SER A 29 -1.67 -41.89 -3.22
C SER A 29 -1.89 -40.55 -3.91
N TYR A 30 -2.94 -40.43 -4.71
CA TYR A 30 -3.74 -39.20 -4.82
C TYR A 30 -5.08 -39.63 -5.43
N ALA A 31 -5.95 -40.14 -4.57
CA ALA A 31 -7.37 -40.24 -4.89
C ALA A 31 -7.97 -38.88 -4.51
N ALA A 32 -8.36 -38.11 -5.53
CA ALA A 32 -9.14 -36.89 -5.37
C ALA A 32 -10.42 -37.22 -4.59
N SER A 33 -10.63 -36.55 -3.46
CA SER A 33 -11.92 -36.58 -2.78
C SER A 33 -12.82 -35.52 -3.42
N ASP A 34 -13.66 -35.96 -4.34
CA ASP A 34 -14.86 -35.21 -4.71
C ASP A 34 -15.79 -35.16 -3.48
N LYS A 35 -15.76 -34.04 -2.77
CA LYS A 35 -16.88 -33.58 -1.96
C LYS A 35 -17.23 -32.19 -2.42
N ALA A 36 -18.20 -32.12 -3.33
CA ALA A 36 -18.98 -30.92 -3.54
C ALA A 36 -19.58 -30.53 -2.18
N VAL A 37 -19.08 -29.45 -1.60
CA VAL A 37 -19.71 -28.78 -0.47
C VAL A 37 -20.81 -27.92 -1.08
N ASP A 38 -22.06 -28.29 -0.82
CA ASP A 38 -23.20 -27.39 -1.02
C ASP A 38 -22.99 -26.18 -0.10
N VAL A 39 -22.46 -25.10 -0.67
CA VAL A 39 -22.44 -23.79 -0.02
C VAL A 39 -23.84 -23.23 -0.19
N GLU A 40 -24.67 -23.47 0.81
CA GLU A 40 -25.90 -22.72 1.02
C GLU A 40 -25.51 -21.23 1.13
N LEU A 41 -25.90 -20.46 0.11
CA LEU A 41 -25.75 -19.00 0.07
C LEU A 41 -26.43 -18.40 1.30
N VAL A 42 -25.66 -18.17 2.36
CA VAL A 42 -26.07 -17.27 3.43
C VAL A 42 -26.06 -15.88 2.82
N SER A 43 -27.24 -15.44 2.39
CA SER A 43 -27.49 -14.05 2.01
C SER A 43 -27.20 -13.17 3.23
N GLN A 44 -26.00 -12.60 3.28
CA GLN A 44 -25.72 -11.43 4.11
C GLN A 44 -26.72 -10.33 3.71
N PRO A 45 -27.35 -9.65 4.67
CA PRO A 45 -28.34 -8.63 4.36
C PRO A 45 -27.65 -7.53 3.56
N THR A 46 -28.11 -7.33 2.34
CA THR A 46 -27.81 -6.17 1.49
C THR A 46 -28.44 -4.94 2.14
N GLY A 47 -27.77 -4.42 3.17
CA GLY A 47 -27.98 -3.09 3.71
C GLY A 47 -26.85 -2.18 3.24
N THR A 48 -26.84 -1.84 1.96
CA THR A 48 -25.99 -0.77 1.44
C THR A 48 -26.55 0.56 1.91
N ASN A 49 -26.15 0.95 3.11
CA ASN A 49 -26.27 2.31 3.62
C ASN A 49 -24.99 2.54 4.45
N LEU A 50 -23.89 2.85 3.78
CA LEU A 50 -22.62 3.19 4.43
C LEU A 50 -22.08 4.49 3.85
N THR A 51 -22.87 5.55 3.92
CA THR A 51 -22.22 6.75 4.45
C THR A 51 -21.90 6.41 5.90
N SER A 52 -20.61 6.31 6.21
CA SER A 52 -20.20 6.28 7.60
C SER A 52 -20.45 7.67 8.16
N LEU A 53 -21.25 7.78 9.22
CA LEU A 53 -21.83 9.06 9.65
C LEU A 53 -21.40 9.48 11.06
N ILE A 54 -20.78 8.60 11.84
CA ILE A 54 -20.33 8.92 13.19
C ILE A 54 -18.84 9.26 13.17
N ILE A 55 -18.45 10.26 13.95
CA ILE A 55 -17.05 10.64 14.17
C ILE A 55 -16.73 10.49 15.66
N LEU A 56 -15.57 9.90 15.99
CA LEU A 56 -15.05 9.96 17.36
C LEU A 56 -14.09 11.13 17.53
N VAL A 57 -14.31 11.96 18.55
CA VAL A 57 -13.44 13.07 18.89
C VAL A 57 -12.77 12.76 20.22
N PHE A 58 -11.52 12.34 20.19
CA PHE A 58 -10.72 12.13 21.39
C PHE A 58 -10.10 13.44 21.81
N VAL A 59 -10.23 13.79 23.09
CA VAL A 59 -9.73 15.05 23.63
C VAL A 59 -8.91 14.77 24.87
N ASN A 60 -7.67 15.25 24.90
CA ASN A 60 -6.83 15.14 26.08
C ASN A 60 -7.54 15.75 27.30
N SER A 61 -7.61 14.96 28.38
CA SER A 61 -8.40 15.30 29.56
C SER A 61 -7.96 16.57 30.28
N THR A 62 -6.71 17.00 30.09
CA THR A 62 -6.15 18.19 30.76
C THR A 62 -6.66 19.51 30.18
N ILE A 63 -7.17 19.49 28.95
CA ILE A 63 -7.71 20.68 28.25
C ILE A 63 -9.22 20.58 27.99
N TYR A 64 -9.83 19.42 28.25
CA TYR A 64 -11.22 19.12 27.86
C TYR A 64 -12.23 20.17 28.34
N ASP A 65 -12.18 20.52 29.63
CA ASP A 65 -13.14 21.46 30.22
C ASP A 65 -12.98 22.88 29.63
N ASP A 66 -11.75 23.29 29.30
CA ASP A 66 -11.43 24.64 28.80
C ASP A 66 -11.78 24.86 27.33
N ILE A 67 -12.02 23.78 26.57
CA ILE A 67 -12.44 23.85 25.15
C ILE A 67 -13.84 23.30 24.90
N LYS A 68 -14.59 22.96 25.96
CA LYS A 68 -15.87 22.26 25.87
C LYS A 68 -16.89 23.00 24.99
N ASP A 69 -17.00 24.31 25.11
CA ASP A 69 -17.94 25.11 24.33
C ASP A 69 -17.62 25.05 22.83
N SER A 70 -16.33 25.08 22.47
CA SER A 70 -15.87 24.91 21.07
C SER A 70 -16.17 23.51 20.55
N LEU A 71 -16.04 22.47 21.38
CA LEU A 71 -16.38 21.10 21.00
C LEU A 71 -17.88 20.91 20.78
N ASP A 72 -18.72 21.52 21.63
CA ASP A 72 -20.17 21.48 21.48
C ASP A 72 -20.62 22.19 20.18
N GLN A 73 -20.01 23.34 19.86
CA GLN A 73 -20.24 24.03 18.58
C GLN A 73 -19.79 23.17 17.39
N TYR A 74 -18.60 22.60 17.47
CA TYR A 74 -18.05 21.73 16.42
C TYR A 74 -18.95 20.52 16.15
N ARG A 75 -19.47 19.86 17.19
CA ARG A 75 -20.44 18.77 17.04
C ARG A 75 -21.68 19.23 16.26
N GLN A 76 -22.23 20.40 16.60
CA GLN A 76 -23.40 20.94 15.90
C GLN A 76 -23.07 21.26 14.43
N ASP A 77 -21.90 21.81 14.16
CA ASP A 77 -21.44 22.11 12.81
C ASP A 77 -21.30 20.85 11.95
N LEU A 78 -20.83 19.74 12.53
CA LEU A 78 -20.75 18.45 11.85
C LEU A 78 -22.13 17.85 11.55
N MET A 79 -23.06 17.93 12.51
CA MET A 79 -24.44 17.49 12.30
C MET A 79 -25.12 18.29 11.18
N ASN A 80 -24.88 19.61 11.15
CA ASN A 80 -25.37 20.47 10.07
C ASN A 80 -24.72 20.13 8.72
N SER A 81 -23.50 19.58 8.73
CA SER A 81 -22.75 19.17 7.52
C SER A 81 -23.11 17.75 7.04
N GLY A 82 -24.10 17.10 7.66
CA GLY A 82 -24.65 15.81 7.26
C GLY A 82 -24.07 14.59 7.98
N PHE A 83 -23.25 14.77 9.02
CA PHE A 83 -22.87 13.67 9.91
C PHE A 83 -23.99 13.34 10.89
N GLU A 84 -24.07 12.08 11.34
CA GLU A 84 -25.07 11.64 12.31
C GLU A 84 -24.73 12.18 13.70
N ASP A 85 -23.48 12.02 14.11
CA ASP A 85 -22.99 12.52 15.40
C ASP A 85 -21.47 12.65 15.45
N ALA A 86 -21.00 13.51 16.35
CA ALA A 86 -19.61 13.55 16.80
C ALA A 86 -19.56 13.20 18.29
N ILE A 87 -19.11 11.98 18.59
CA ILE A 87 -19.00 11.49 19.97
C ILE A 87 -17.69 11.99 20.56
N ILE A 88 -17.81 12.92 21.50
CA ILE A 88 -16.67 13.54 22.17
C ILE A 88 -16.28 12.71 23.40
N LEU A 89 -15.04 12.25 23.42
CA LEU A 89 -14.45 11.41 24.45
C LEU A 89 -13.38 12.20 25.21
N ASN A 90 -13.61 12.44 26.50
CA ASN A 90 -12.59 12.93 27.43
C ASN A 90 -11.60 11.79 27.72
N TRP A 91 -10.35 11.94 27.29
CA TRP A 91 -9.38 10.86 27.20
C TRP A 91 -8.11 11.15 28.01
N SER A 92 -7.75 10.21 28.89
CA SER A 92 -6.57 10.31 29.76
C SER A 92 -5.59 9.13 29.63
N GLU A 93 -5.92 8.12 28.82
CA GLU A 93 -5.09 6.93 28.65
C GLU A 93 -3.90 7.23 27.73
N SER A 94 -2.70 6.84 28.17
CA SER A 94 -1.45 7.13 27.45
C SER A 94 -1.04 6.06 26.44
N ASN A 95 -1.83 5.00 26.28
CA ASN A 95 -1.51 3.90 25.37
C ASN A 95 -2.26 4.07 24.04
N ALA A 96 -1.51 4.16 22.93
CA ALA A 96 -2.04 4.20 21.58
C ALA A 96 -2.98 3.03 21.27
N SER A 97 -2.68 1.82 21.76
CA SER A 97 -3.51 0.64 21.51
C SER A 97 -4.93 0.81 22.04
N ARG A 98 -5.13 1.55 23.13
CA ARG A 98 -6.46 1.79 23.71
C ARG A 98 -7.34 2.69 22.84
N ILE A 99 -6.74 3.67 22.17
CA ILE A 99 -7.46 4.49 21.16
C ILE A 99 -7.85 3.57 19.99
N ARG A 100 -6.92 2.78 19.45
CA ARG A 100 -7.19 1.87 18.32
C ARG A 100 -8.24 0.82 18.66
N GLU A 101 -8.18 0.19 19.83
CA GLU A 101 -9.19 -0.75 20.32
C GLU A 101 -10.58 -0.11 20.42
N THR A 102 -10.66 1.16 20.87
CA THR A 102 -11.92 1.91 20.93
C THR A 102 -12.46 2.15 19.52
N LEU A 103 -11.61 2.57 18.59
CA LEU A 103 -11.98 2.75 17.18
C LEU A 103 -12.50 1.45 16.55
N GLN A 104 -11.80 0.33 16.76
CA GLN A 104 -12.21 -1.00 16.30
C GLN A 104 -13.58 -1.41 16.84
N GLN A 105 -13.83 -1.16 18.14
CA GLN A 105 -15.12 -1.46 18.77
C GLN A 105 -16.25 -0.61 18.17
N PHE A 106 -16.02 0.68 17.93
CA PHE A 106 -17.01 1.55 17.32
C PHE A 106 -17.27 1.18 15.85
N TYR A 107 -16.22 0.91 15.08
CA TYR A 107 -16.32 0.50 13.68
C TYR A 107 -17.07 -0.83 13.52
N SER A 108 -16.85 -1.79 14.42
CA SER A 108 -17.55 -3.10 14.35
C SER A 108 -19.04 -3.02 14.68
N ASN A 109 -19.46 -2.00 15.43
CA ASN A 109 -20.82 -1.87 15.95
C ASN A 109 -21.62 -0.72 15.31
N ASN A 110 -20.96 0.20 14.61
CA ASN A 110 -21.55 1.44 14.10
C ASN A 110 -20.91 1.85 12.77
N SER A 111 -21.51 2.83 12.09
CA SER A 111 -20.96 3.38 10.83
C SER A 111 -19.95 4.51 11.11
N LEU A 112 -18.75 4.14 11.57
CA LEU A 112 -17.67 5.07 11.95
C LEU A 112 -16.94 5.62 10.70
N ALA A 113 -16.98 6.94 10.50
CA ALA A 113 -16.33 7.61 9.36
C ALA A 113 -14.83 7.84 9.60
N GLY A 114 -14.51 8.26 10.82
CA GLY A 114 -13.19 8.75 11.17
C GLY A 114 -13.09 9.21 12.60
N ALA A 115 -11.91 9.71 12.94
CA ALA A 115 -11.63 10.28 14.24
C ALA A 115 -10.83 11.57 14.18
N LEU A 116 -11.02 12.41 15.19
CA LEU A 116 -10.23 13.61 15.43
C LEU A 116 -9.52 13.48 16.78
N LEU A 117 -8.20 13.63 16.78
CA LEU A 117 -7.35 13.53 17.96
C LEU A 117 -6.91 14.94 18.41
N ILE A 118 -7.32 15.37 19.60
CA ILE A 118 -7.12 16.74 20.11
C ILE A 118 -6.26 16.75 21.37
N GLY A 119 -5.17 17.52 21.33
CA GLY A 119 -4.21 17.70 22.42
C GLY A 119 -3.14 16.61 22.49
N ASP A 120 -2.52 16.46 23.65
CA ASP A 120 -1.47 15.48 23.94
C ASP A 120 -2.02 14.05 24.06
N LEU A 121 -2.48 13.50 22.94
CA LEU A 121 -2.90 12.10 22.82
C LEU A 121 -1.73 11.23 22.33
N PRO A 122 -1.66 9.95 22.76
CA PRO A 122 -0.60 9.07 22.31
C PRO A 122 -0.57 8.93 20.78
N ALA A 123 0.62 8.62 20.27
CA ALA A 123 0.85 8.28 18.88
C ALA A 123 1.59 6.95 18.83
N ALA A 124 1.21 6.09 17.90
CA ALA A 124 2.02 4.92 17.58
C ALA A 124 3.27 5.37 16.82
N GLU A 125 4.40 4.73 17.11
CA GLU A 125 5.65 4.92 16.39
C GLU A 125 5.86 3.73 15.45
N PHE A 126 6.41 4.00 14.27
CA PHE A 126 6.84 2.98 13.31
C PHE A 126 8.31 3.20 12.96
N GLU A 127 9.05 2.11 12.78
CA GLU A 127 10.43 2.16 12.32
C GLU A 127 10.68 1.29 11.10
N MET A 128 11.60 1.73 10.24
CA MET A 128 11.99 0.96 9.06
C MET A 128 13.34 1.42 8.52
N PHE A 129 13.99 0.50 7.80
CA PHE A 129 15.09 0.85 6.92
C PHE A 129 14.56 1.18 5.53
N THR A 130 14.98 2.32 5.00
CA THR A 130 14.82 2.66 3.57
C THR A 130 16.17 2.60 2.86
N GLU A 131 16.18 2.84 1.55
CA GLU A 131 17.44 3.05 0.80
C GLU A 131 18.18 4.33 1.21
N TRP A 132 17.52 5.23 1.95
CA TRP A 132 18.10 6.50 2.39
C TRP A 132 18.75 6.36 3.76
N ASP A 133 17.99 5.89 4.76
CA ASP A 133 18.48 5.64 6.11
C ASP A 133 17.45 4.81 6.92
N TYR A 134 17.82 4.50 8.17
CA TYR A 134 16.87 4.14 9.23
C TYR A 134 16.00 5.35 9.60
N GLU A 135 14.70 5.13 9.69
CA GLU A 135 13.73 6.14 10.10
C GLU A 135 12.85 5.59 11.21
N ARG A 136 12.57 6.43 12.22
CA ARG A 136 11.55 6.21 13.26
C ARG A 136 10.64 7.44 13.32
N PHE A 137 9.34 7.23 13.28
CA PHE A 137 8.37 8.31 13.13
C PHE A 137 6.99 7.96 13.69
N PRO A 138 6.23 8.95 14.19
CA PRO A 138 4.86 8.74 14.59
C PRO A 138 3.97 8.52 13.36
N THR A 139 2.97 7.65 13.48
CA THR A 139 2.04 7.36 12.37
C THR A 139 0.60 7.31 12.85
N ASP A 140 -0.25 8.13 12.22
CA ASP A 140 -1.70 8.07 12.42
C ASP A 140 -2.36 6.97 11.56
N LEU A 141 -1.62 6.36 10.62
CA LEU A 141 -2.09 5.18 9.86
C LEU A 141 -2.47 4.04 10.81
N TYR A 142 -1.79 3.92 11.96
CA TYR A 142 -2.14 2.97 13.02
C TYR A 142 -3.58 3.11 13.51
N TYR A 143 -4.11 4.33 13.56
CA TYR A 143 -5.49 4.59 13.96
C TYR A 143 -6.47 4.48 12.79
N MET A 144 -5.99 4.55 11.56
CA MET A 144 -6.81 4.49 10.35
C MET A 144 -7.04 3.06 9.87
N ASP A 145 -5.99 2.24 9.95
CA ASP A 145 -6.00 0.82 9.64
C ASP A 145 -6.42 0.04 10.89
N LEU A 146 -7.68 -0.42 10.91
CA LEU A 146 -8.33 -1.04 12.05
C LEU A 146 -8.25 -2.56 12.01
N ASP A 147 -8.01 -3.17 10.86
CA ASP A 147 -7.93 -4.63 10.73
C ASP A 147 -6.52 -5.18 10.45
N GLY A 148 -5.54 -4.30 10.27
CA GLY A 148 -4.13 -4.61 10.09
C GLY A 148 -3.42 -5.08 11.36
N ASP A 149 -2.40 -5.91 11.14
CA ASP A 149 -1.53 -6.46 12.16
C ASP A 149 -0.26 -5.61 12.25
N TRP A 150 -0.11 -4.90 13.36
CA TRP A 150 1.05 -4.08 13.70
C TRP A 150 1.91 -4.82 14.72
N ILE A 151 3.15 -5.13 14.34
CA ILE A 151 4.03 -6.04 15.05
C ILE A 151 5.29 -5.29 15.46
N ASP A 152 5.63 -5.43 16.74
CA ASP A 152 6.87 -4.99 17.37
C ASP A 152 7.67 -6.28 17.64
N ASN A 153 8.60 -6.60 16.72
CA ASN A 153 9.32 -7.87 16.72
C ASN A 153 10.42 -7.92 17.80
N ASP A 154 10.98 -6.77 18.17
CA ASP A 154 12.05 -6.67 19.16
C ASP A 154 11.58 -6.23 20.56
N ASN A 155 10.29 -5.90 20.69
CA ASN A 155 9.57 -5.48 21.90
C ASN A 155 10.11 -4.19 22.52
N ASP A 156 10.55 -3.24 21.69
CA ASP A 156 11.04 -1.93 22.14
C ASP A 156 9.93 -0.86 22.29
N GLY A 157 8.70 -1.20 21.93
CA GLY A 157 7.53 -0.32 21.94
C GLY A 157 7.30 0.44 20.62
N VAL A 158 8.04 0.12 19.56
CA VAL A 158 7.91 0.66 18.21
C VAL A 158 7.53 -0.46 17.26
N TYR A 159 6.61 -0.17 16.34
CA TYR A 159 6.24 -1.16 15.33
C TYR A 159 7.28 -1.17 14.20
N ASP A 160 7.79 -2.34 13.84
CA ASP A 160 8.75 -2.53 12.74
C ASP A 160 8.16 -3.36 11.58
N GLU A 161 7.01 -3.99 11.82
CA GLU A 161 6.29 -4.75 10.82
C GLU A 161 4.80 -4.39 10.82
N HIS A 162 4.25 -4.27 9.62
CA HIS A 162 2.84 -3.98 9.38
C HIS A 162 2.38 -4.83 8.20
N THR A 163 1.37 -5.67 8.44
CA THR A 163 0.71 -6.54 7.48
C THR A 163 -0.81 -6.41 7.60
N GLY A 164 -1.57 -6.83 6.60
CA GLY A 164 -3.04 -6.84 6.65
C GLY A 164 -3.59 -8.19 6.19
N LYS A 165 -4.82 -8.52 6.59
CA LYS A 165 -5.44 -9.82 6.27
C LYS A 165 -5.55 -10.08 4.77
N MET A 166 -5.69 -9.01 3.99
CA MET A 166 -5.69 -9.03 2.52
C MET A 166 -4.93 -7.85 1.93
N LYS A 167 -4.98 -6.67 2.58
CA LYS A 167 -4.35 -5.42 2.12
C LYS A 167 -4.05 -4.50 3.31
N ILE A 168 -3.13 -3.55 3.15
CA ILE A 168 -2.89 -2.45 4.10
C ILE A 168 -3.75 -1.29 3.61
N ASP A 169 -4.97 -1.21 4.11
CA ASP A 169 -5.97 -0.24 3.70
C ASP A 169 -6.59 0.39 4.95
N PRO A 170 -6.70 1.73 5.02
CA PRO A 170 -7.40 2.35 6.13
C PRO A 170 -8.93 2.21 6.01
N GLU A 171 -9.58 1.73 7.07
CA GLU A 171 -11.04 1.67 7.18
C GLU A 171 -11.66 3.05 7.41
N ILE A 172 -10.94 3.89 8.16
CA ILE A 172 -11.38 5.23 8.58
C ILE A 172 -10.31 6.28 8.28
N TRP A 173 -10.68 7.56 8.28
CA TRP A 173 -9.71 8.66 8.26
C TRP A 173 -9.42 9.15 9.68
N VAL A 174 -8.25 9.76 9.88
CA VAL A 174 -7.88 10.41 11.15
C VAL A 174 -7.30 11.79 10.89
N GLY A 175 -7.71 12.77 11.70
CA GLY A 175 -7.09 14.09 11.77
C GLY A 175 -6.55 14.37 13.16
N ARG A 176 -5.58 15.29 13.24
CA ARG A 176 -4.89 15.62 14.48
C ARG A 176 -4.80 17.13 14.71
N ILE A 177 -5.15 17.55 15.91
CA ILE A 177 -4.97 18.91 16.44
C ILE A 177 -4.06 18.80 17.66
N LYS A 178 -2.78 19.11 17.46
CA LYS A 178 -1.73 19.00 18.48
C LYS A 178 -1.01 20.34 18.57
N THR A 179 -1.25 21.09 19.64
CA THR A 179 -0.80 22.49 19.75
C THR A 179 0.07 22.79 20.97
N SER A 180 0.16 21.90 21.97
CA SER A 180 0.98 22.12 23.19
C SER A 180 2.48 22.34 22.94
N ASN A 181 2.99 21.96 21.75
CA ASN A 181 4.38 22.11 21.34
C ASN A 181 4.62 23.23 20.32
N LEU A 182 3.67 24.17 20.16
CA LEU A 182 3.79 25.31 19.23
C LEU A 182 4.22 26.63 19.91
N GLY A 183 4.62 26.55 21.18
CA GLY A 183 5.16 27.67 21.97
C GLY A 183 4.13 28.66 22.53
N ASP A 184 2.90 28.67 22.01
CA ASP A 184 1.77 29.48 22.51
C ASP A 184 0.85 28.69 23.46
N ASP A 185 -0.13 29.37 24.05
CA ASP A 185 -1.14 28.76 24.93
C ASP A 185 -2.03 27.77 24.15
N GLU A 186 -2.00 26.49 24.56
CA GLU A 186 -2.66 25.38 23.86
C GLU A 186 -4.17 25.60 23.70
N VAL A 187 -4.84 25.95 24.80
CA VAL A 187 -6.30 26.16 24.84
C VAL A 187 -6.69 27.31 23.91
N SER A 188 -5.93 28.42 23.94
CA SER A 188 -6.17 29.57 23.06
C SER A 188 -6.01 29.21 21.57
N LEU A 189 -4.97 28.45 21.22
CA LEU A 189 -4.76 27.99 19.84
C LEU A 189 -5.90 27.09 19.35
N ILE A 190 -6.35 26.16 20.19
CA ILE A 190 -7.44 25.22 19.83
C ILE A 190 -8.78 25.95 19.70
N ASN A 191 -9.11 26.83 20.63
CA ASN A 191 -10.33 27.63 20.54
C ASN A 191 -10.31 28.57 19.31
N ASN A 192 -9.17 29.20 19.01
CA ASN A 192 -9.01 29.98 17.78
C ASN A 192 -9.20 29.10 16.53
N TYR A 193 -8.63 27.90 16.52
CA TYR A 193 -8.80 26.96 15.43
C TYR A 193 -10.27 26.57 15.20
N PHE A 194 -11.01 26.25 16.26
CA PHE A 194 -12.44 25.92 16.15
C PHE A 194 -13.28 27.11 15.70
N ASN A 195 -12.93 28.34 16.10
CA ASN A 195 -13.59 29.54 15.58
C ASN A 195 -13.37 29.68 14.06
N LYS A 196 -12.12 29.51 13.58
CA LYS A 196 -11.84 29.54 12.13
C LYS A 196 -12.58 28.43 11.37
N ASN A 197 -12.67 27.24 11.95
CA ASN A 197 -13.41 26.11 11.40
C ASN A 197 -14.91 26.41 11.29
N HIS A 198 -15.51 26.91 12.38
CA HIS A 198 -16.90 27.33 12.44
C HIS A 198 -17.20 28.43 11.43
N ASP A 199 -16.37 29.48 11.41
CA ASP A 199 -16.50 30.59 10.47
C ASP A 199 -16.50 30.04 9.04
N TYR A 200 -15.56 29.14 8.71
CA TYR A 200 -15.47 28.58 7.36
C TYR A 200 -16.78 27.88 6.99
N ARG A 201 -17.32 27.04 7.88
CA ARG A 201 -18.60 26.34 7.64
C ARG A 201 -19.79 27.27 7.51
N ASN A 202 -19.72 28.48 8.07
CA ASN A 202 -20.76 29.50 8.03
C ASN A 202 -20.43 30.67 7.08
N ASP A 203 -19.71 30.38 5.99
CA ASP A 203 -19.42 31.31 4.89
C ASP A 203 -18.45 32.48 5.21
N ALA A 204 -17.60 32.37 6.24
CA ALA A 204 -16.59 33.38 6.60
C ALA A 204 -15.18 32.77 6.86
N PRO A 205 -14.06 33.44 6.58
CA PRO A 205 -13.88 34.44 5.55
C PRO A 205 -13.96 33.83 4.13
N SER A 206 -14.37 34.62 3.15
CA SER A 206 -14.33 34.24 1.73
C SER A 206 -12.96 34.60 1.14
N LEU A 207 -12.06 33.63 1.03
CA LEU A 207 -10.87 33.80 0.21
C LEU A 207 -11.20 33.63 -1.28
N PRO A 208 -10.39 34.20 -2.20
CA PRO A 208 -10.54 33.94 -3.62
C PRO A 208 -10.47 32.43 -3.90
N ARG A 209 -11.42 31.93 -4.71
CA ARG A 209 -11.49 30.53 -5.16
C ARG A 209 -10.42 30.25 -6.22
N ARG A 210 -9.17 30.16 -5.76
CA ARG A 210 -8.00 29.93 -6.59
C ARG A 210 -6.93 29.18 -5.80
N ALA A 211 -6.06 28.49 -6.52
CA ALA A 211 -4.97 27.75 -5.93
C ALA A 211 -3.59 28.29 -6.31
N LEU A 212 -2.64 28.16 -5.38
CA LEU A 212 -1.22 28.35 -5.62
C LEU A 212 -0.57 26.98 -5.77
N ILE A 213 0.16 26.77 -6.87
CA ILE A 213 1.00 25.60 -7.11
C ILE A 213 2.43 26.09 -7.19
N TYR A 214 3.19 25.82 -6.14
CA TYR A 214 4.57 26.29 -5.99
C TYR A 214 5.49 25.09 -5.92
N ILE A 215 6.27 24.86 -6.97
CA ILE A 215 7.09 23.65 -7.14
C ILE A 215 8.54 24.06 -7.31
N ASP A 216 9.35 23.73 -6.33
CA ASP A 216 10.79 23.96 -6.38
C ASP A 216 11.51 22.90 -7.22
N ASP A 217 12.52 23.34 -7.97
CA ASP A 217 13.56 22.58 -8.65
C ASP A 217 13.31 21.11 -9.01
N ASP A 218 13.50 20.20 -8.04
CA ASP A 218 13.53 18.75 -8.24
C ASP A 218 12.22 18.19 -8.78
N TRP A 219 11.11 18.86 -8.46
CA TRP A 219 9.77 18.38 -8.78
C TRP A 219 9.11 19.10 -9.96
N VAL A 220 9.82 20.00 -10.65
CA VAL A 220 9.25 20.77 -11.78
C VAL A 220 8.65 19.86 -12.87
N ASN A 221 9.18 18.64 -13.03
CA ASN A 221 8.63 17.66 -13.98
C ASN A 221 7.21 17.17 -13.62
N PHE A 222 6.78 17.33 -12.36
CA PHE A 222 5.41 17.02 -11.91
C PHE A 222 4.43 18.17 -12.15
N LYS A 223 4.89 19.35 -12.63
CA LYS A 223 4.04 20.53 -12.88
C LYS A 223 2.73 20.17 -13.57
N SER A 224 2.80 19.49 -14.72
CA SER A 224 1.59 19.19 -15.50
C SER A 224 0.61 18.28 -14.74
N MET A 225 1.12 17.33 -13.95
CA MET A 225 0.28 16.45 -13.14
C MET A 225 -0.42 17.24 -12.03
N ASP A 226 0.33 18.04 -11.28
CA ASP A 226 -0.19 18.84 -10.18
C ASP A 226 -1.18 19.90 -10.68
N GLU A 227 -0.82 20.63 -11.75
CA GLU A 227 -1.67 21.64 -12.37
C GLU A 227 -2.98 21.06 -12.90
N ASN A 228 -2.93 19.93 -13.61
CA ASN A 228 -4.15 19.28 -14.09
C ASN A 228 -5.02 18.77 -12.95
N SER A 229 -4.42 18.27 -11.87
CA SER A 229 -5.17 17.75 -10.72
C SER A 229 -5.88 18.87 -9.96
N LEU A 230 -5.21 20.00 -9.69
CA LEU A 230 -5.86 21.13 -9.03
C LEU A 230 -6.85 21.87 -9.95
N LYS A 231 -6.68 21.82 -11.27
CA LYS A 231 -7.68 22.36 -12.21
C LYS A 231 -9.01 21.60 -12.23
N LEU A 232 -9.06 20.41 -11.63
CA LEU A 232 -10.34 19.74 -11.33
C LEU A 232 -11.16 20.53 -10.31
N LEU A 233 -10.48 21.31 -9.46
CA LEU A 233 -11.08 22.07 -8.37
C LEU A 233 -11.17 23.57 -8.71
N TYR A 234 -10.13 24.14 -9.29
CA TYR A 234 -9.99 25.58 -9.45
C TYR A 234 -9.84 25.99 -10.92
N ASN A 235 -10.71 26.90 -11.36
CA ASN A 235 -10.58 27.54 -12.67
C ASN A 235 -9.37 28.48 -12.74
N GLU A 236 -8.99 29.09 -11.62
CA GLU A 236 -7.82 29.95 -11.49
C GLU A 236 -6.73 29.24 -10.68
N THR A 237 -5.61 28.93 -11.33
CA THR A 237 -4.41 28.40 -10.68
C THR A 237 -3.21 29.30 -10.99
N THR A 238 -2.45 29.67 -9.96
CA THR A 238 -1.15 30.33 -10.09
C THR A 238 -0.07 29.27 -10.01
N VAL A 239 0.71 29.09 -11.07
CA VAL A 239 1.74 28.04 -11.15
C VAL A 239 3.12 28.68 -11.19
N VAL A 240 3.97 28.35 -10.22
CA VAL A 240 5.31 28.89 -10.05
C VAL A 240 6.30 27.73 -9.97
N THR A 241 7.10 27.58 -11.02
CA THR A 241 8.01 26.43 -11.18
C THR A 241 9.32 26.80 -11.87
N ASP A 242 9.61 28.09 -12.04
CA ASP A 242 10.85 28.52 -12.66
C ASP A 242 11.97 28.40 -11.64
N LYS A 243 12.82 27.39 -11.85
CA LYS A 243 13.99 27.05 -11.04
C LYS A 243 14.88 28.25 -10.71
N ALA A 244 14.96 29.23 -11.60
CA ALA A 244 15.79 30.41 -11.37
C ALA A 244 15.17 31.41 -10.37
N THR A 245 13.87 31.28 -10.07
CA THR A 245 13.11 32.31 -9.35
C THR A 245 12.24 31.76 -8.22
N THR A 246 12.08 30.44 -8.07
CA THR A 246 11.44 29.86 -6.90
C THR A 246 12.29 30.15 -5.66
N ASN A 247 11.85 31.08 -4.82
CA ASN A 247 12.59 31.51 -3.64
C ASN A 247 11.66 31.87 -2.47
N ALA A 248 12.21 31.98 -1.26
CA ALA A 248 11.46 32.25 -0.04
C ALA A 248 10.72 33.60 -0.05
N ASN A 249 11.31 34.64 -0.67
CA ASN A 249 10.67 35.97 -0.71
C ASN A 249 9.46 35.99 -1.66
N ASP A 250 9.59 35.40 -2.85
CA ASP A 250 8.47 35.27 -3.81
C ASP A 250 7.34 34.42 -3.22
N TYR A 251 7.67 33.32 -2.54
CA TYR A 251 6.68 32.49 -1.86
C TYR A 251 5.94 33.28 -0.76
N LYS A 252 6.65 34.00 0.12
CA LYS A 252 6.03 34.85 1.16
C LYS A 252 5.13 35.93 0.57
N GLU A 253 5.56 36.60 -0.49
CA GLU A 253 4.74 37.60 -1.18
C GLU A 253 3.44 37.00 -1.71
N ARG A 254 3.50 35.80 -2.30
CA ARG A 254 2.32 35.10 -2.81
C ARG A 254 1.37 34.69 -1.71
N LEU A 255 1.85 34.19 -0.58
CA LEU A 255 0.97 33.81 0.53
C LEU A 255 0.09 34.97 1.02
N GLY A 256 0.52 36.23 0.85
CA GLY A 256 -0.30 37.42 1.14
C GLY A 256 -1.42 37.71 0.13
N GLN A 257 -1.44 37.03 -1.03
CA GLN A 257 -2.37 37.36 -2.14
C GLN A 257 -3.73 36.66 -2.04
N GLY A 258 -3.94 35.73 -1.11
CA GLY A 258 -5.22 35.03 -0.94
C GLY A 258 -5.36 33.79 -1.82
N TYR A 259 -5.34 32.60 -1.22
CA TYR A 259 -5.51 31.31 -1.90
C TYR A 259 -6.37 30.37 -1.07
N GLU A 260 -7.42 29.77 -1.65
CA GLU A 260 -8.16 28.73 -0.94
C GLU A 260 -7.28 27.48 -0.73
N TRP A 261 -6.44 27.15 -1.71
CA TRP A 261 -5.54 25.99 -1.65
C TRP A 261 -4.10 26.34 -2.02
N VAL A 262 -3.14 25.87 -1.23
CA VAL A 262 -1.70 25.97 -1.50
C VAL A 262 -1.14 24.56 -1.65
N HIS A 263 -0.57 24.27 -2.81
CA HIS A 263 0.17 23.05 -3.09
C HIS A 263 1.64 23.40 -3.22
N LEU A 264 2.43 23.02 -2.21
CA LEU A 264 3.85 23.34 -2.12
C LEU A 264 4.67 22.05 -2.25
N ARG A 265 5.67 22.07 -3.15
CA ARG A 265 6.75 21.09 -3.17
C ARG A 265 8.08 21.79 -2.94
N SER A 266 8.75 21.46 -1.85
CA SER A 266 10.06 21.97 -1.49
C SER A 266 10.74 21.03 -0.50
N HIS A 267 12.06 21.09 -0.40
CA HIS A 267 12.77 20.37 0.67
C HIS A 267 12.48 21.02 2.02
N GLY A 268 12.61 20.24 3.09
CA GLY A 268 12.41 20.76 4.45
C GLY A 268 12.62 19.71 5.52
N THR A 269 12.35 20.13 6.74
CA THR A 269 12.36 19.31 7.95
C THR A 269 11.13 19.69 8.77
N TRP A 270 10.99 19.11 9.97
CA TRP A 270 9.84 19.39 10.83
C TRP A 270 9.57 20.87 11.11
N ASN A 271 10.58 21.74 11.16
CA ASN A 271 10.40 23.16 11.52
C ASN A 271 10.75 24.16 10.41
N ARG A 272 11.00 23.72 9.17
CA ARG A 272 11.34 24.64 8.07
C ARG A 272 11.15 24.00 6.70
N HIS A 273 11.06 24.86 5.70
CA HIS A 273 11.24 24.45 4.31
C HIS A 273 12.19 25.42 3.61
N GLN A 274 12.82 24.94 2.53
CA GLN A 274 13.86 25.66 1.83
C GLN A 274 13.67 25.52 0.32
N PHE A 275 14.03 26.59 -0.38
CA PHE A 275 14.04 26.64 -1.83
C PHE A 275 15.47 26.61 -2.33
N MET A 276 15.68 26.03 -3.50
CA MET A 276 16.97 26.02 -4.19
C MET A 276 16.85 26.85 -5.48
N VAL A 277 17.96 27.48 -5.85
CA VAL A 277 18.09 28.19 -7.14
C VAL A 277 19.44 27.83 -7.77
N PRO A 278 19.64 27.98 -9.09
CA PRO A 278 20.90 27.61 -9.76
C PRO A 278 22.17 28.20 -9.15
N GLU A 279 22.07 29.38 -8.51
CA GLU A 279 23.18 30.08 -7.90
C GLU A 279 23.42 29.70 -6.42
N GLY A 280 22.60 28.81 -5.84
CA GLY A 280 22.74 28.32 -4.46
C GLY A 280 21.42 28.22 -3.71
N ASP A 281 21.36 28.86 -2.54
CA ASP A 281 20.22 28.84 -1.63
C ASP A 281 19.14 29.85 -2.10
N GLY A 282 17.92 29.37 -2.32
CA GLY A 282 16.73 30.16 -2.67
C GLY A 282 15.99 30.74 -1.46
N GLY A 283 16.54 30.56 -0.26
CA GLY A 283 16.01 31.00 1.00
C GLY A 283 15.31 29.89 1.78
N VAL A 284 15.33 30.05 3.10
CA VAL A 284 14.66 29.18 4.07
C VAL A 284 13.52 29.95 4.72
N ILE A 285 12.42 29.26 4.99
CA ILE A 285 11.32 29.76 5.82
C ILE A 285 11.13 28.80 6.99
N TYR A 286 11.28 29.33 8.20
CA TYR A 286 11.07 28.60 9.44
C TYR A 286 9.60 28.63 9.86
N SER A 287 9.16 27.59 10.56
CA SER A 287 7.83 27.49 11.15
C SER A 287 7.46 28.69 12.02
N THR A 288 8.43 29.23 12.76
CA THR A 288 8.28 30.43 13.59
C THR A 288 7.97 31.71 12.80
N GLU A 289 8.29 31.78 11.51
CA GLU A 289 7.96 32.95 10.68
C GLU A 289 6.48 32.98 10.27
N TYR A 290 5.79 31.83 10.27
CA TYR A 290 4.43 31.72 9.74
C TYR A 290 3.38 32.52 10.52
N GLN A 291 3.63 32.80 11.80
CA GLN A 291 2.77 33.68 12.58
C GLN A 291 2.86 35.14 12.12
N GLU A 292 4.05 35.60 11.71
CA GLU A 292 4.25 36.95 11.19
C GLU A 292 3.86 37.07 9.71
N ILE A 293 4.06 36.01 8.93
CA ILE A 293 3.60 35.93 7.54
C ILE A 293 2.07 36.00 7.49
N ASP A 294 1.40 35.35 8.45
CA ASP A 294 -0.06 35.19 8.54
C ASP A 294 -0.69 34.91 7.17
N PRO A 295 -0.36 33.76 6.54
CA PRO A 295 -0.74 33.50 5.16
C PRO A 295 -2.24 33.66 4.95
N ASN A 296 -2.63 34.34 3.89
CA ASN A 296 -4.02 34.42 3.49
C ASN A 296 -4.38 33.15 2.71
N ALA A 297 -4.36 31.99 3.38
CA ALA A 297 -4.70 30.71 2.76
C ALA A 297 -5.32 29.69 3.73
N LEU A 298 -6.17 28.80 3.21
CA LEU A 298 -6.99 27.88 4.03
C LEU A 298 -6.43 26.46 4.07
N PHE A 299 -6.17 25.87 2.92
CA PHE A 299 -5.79 24.47 2.79
C PHE A 299 -4.38 24.31 2.24
N TYR A 300 -3.63 23.34 2.77
CA TYR A 300 -2.25 23.11 2.39
C TYR A 300 -2.01 21.63 2.05
N GLN A 301 -1.46 21.40 0.87
CA GLN A 301 -0.79 20.16 0.52
C GLN A 301 0.71 20.43 0.53
N LEU A 302 1.39 19.93 1.57
CA LEU A 302 2.80 20.18 1.81
C LEU A 302 3.60 18.92 1.46
N PHE A 303 4.21 18.91 0.27
CA PHE A 303 5.20 17.90 -0.08
C PHE A 303 6.56 18.33 0.48
N ILE A 304 6.71 18.18 1.79
CA ILE A 304 7.86 18.63 2.58
C ILE A 304 8.13 17.54 3.62
N CYS A 305 9.36 17.04 3.67
CA CYS A 305 9.74 16.00 4.62
C CYS A 305 9.51 16.46 6.06
N GLU A 306 8.93 15.58 6.88
CA GLU A 306 8.69 15.77 8.32
C GLU A 306 7.84 16.98 8.72
N ALA A 307 7.28 17.77 7.79
CA ALA A 307 6.57 19.00 8.13
C ALA A 307 5.34 18.77 9.03
N ALA A 308 4.77 17.56 9.04
CA ALA A 308 3.69 17.18 9.93
C ALA A 308 4.14 16.33 11.13
N LYS A 309 5.45 16.28 11.45
CA LYS A 309 5.99 15.55 12.61
C LYS A 309 5.59 16.22 13.92
N PHE A 310 4.33 16.01 14.29
CA PHE A 310 3.61 16.68 15.37
C PHE A 310 4.15 16.40 16.77
N THR A 311 5.13 15.51 16.91
CA THR A 311 5.87 15.24 18.14
C THR A 311 7.03 16.21 18.36
N GLU A 312 7.46 16.93 17.32
CA GLU A 312 8.56 17.90 17.39
C GLU A 312 8.07 19.30 17.77
N PRO A 313 8.89 20.12 18.45
CA PRO A 313 8.53 21.51 18.76
C PRO A 313 8.40 22.35 17.49
N ASP A 314 7.42 23.26 17.50
CA ASP A 314 7.13 24.20 16.41
C ASP A 314 7.09 23.52 15.04
N TYR A 315 6.46 22.34 14.95
CA TYR A 315 6.35 21.63 13.68
C TYR A 315 5.58 22.47 12.65
N LEU A 316 5.99 22.36 11.39
CA LEU A 316 5.73 23.30 10.32
C LEU A 316 4.24 23.36 9.97
N ALA A 317 3.63 22.19 9.72
CA ALA A 317 2.21 22.10 9.39
C ALA A 317 1.30 22.69 10.48
N GLY A 318 1.61 22.42 11.75
CA GLY A 318 0.87 22.99 12.88
C GLY A 318 1.06 24.49 13.02
N SER A 319 2.31 24.96 12.86
CA SER A 319 2.62 26.39 12.90
C SER A 319 1.89 27.17 11.79
N ILE A 320 1.76 26.58 10.60
CA ILE A 320 1.03 27.17 9.46
C ILE A 320 -0.45 27.34 9.79
N ILE A 321 -1.12 26.32 10.34
CA ILE A 321 -2.59 26.33 10.43
C ILE A 321 -3.14 26.75 11.80
N PHE A 322 -2.37 26.66 12.89
CA PHE A 322 -2.88 26.97 14.23
C PHE A 322 -2.51 28.37 14.72
N LYS A 323 -1.32 28.89 14.35
CA LYS A 323 -0.81 30.18 14.87
C LYS A 323 -1.34 31.41 14.12
N GLY A 324 -1.79 31.25 12.88
CA GLY A 324 -2.31 32.34 12.04
C GLY A 324 -3.82 32.58 12.18
N ASN A 325 -4.29 33.66 11.57
CA ASN A 325 -5.72 34.03 11.46
C ASN A 325 -6.45 33.23 10.37
N HIS A 326 -5.71 32.57 9.48
CA HIS A 326 -6.22 31.65 8.47
C HIS A 326 -5.61 30.25 8.68
N GLY A 327 -5.77 29.37 7.70
CA GLY A 327 -5.36 27.97 7.79
C GLY A 327 -6.38 27.13 8.54
N LEU A 328 -6.79 26.04 7.89
CA LEU A 328 -7.78 25.09 8.39
C LEU A 328 -7.27 23.66 8.38
N LEU A 329 -6.45 23.31 7.38
CA LEU A 329 -5.93 21.95 7.27
C LEU A 329 -4.65 21.90 6.46
N ALA A 330 -3.71 21.08 6.90
CA ALA A 330 -2.51 20.73 6.17
C ALA A 330 -2.37 19.20 6.07
N ILE A 331 -2.00 18.72 4.88
CA ILE A 331 -1.58 17.33 4.66
C ILE A 331 -0.07 17.34 4.45
N SER A 332 0.65 16.56 5.26
CA SER A 332 2.09 16.35 5.07
C SER A 332 2.56 15.06 5.75
N SER A 333 3.86 14.84 5.78
CA SER A 333 4.48 13.64 6.35
C SER A 333 5.15 13.90 7.69
N THR A 334 5.10 12.93 8.61
CA THR A 334 5.87 12.88 9.86
C THR A 334 7.31 12.35 9.66
N LYS A 335 7.61 11.82 8.47
CA LYS A 335 8.93 11.31 8.06
C LYS A 335 9.38 11.86 6.71
N THR A 336 10.52 11.40 6.18
CA THR A 336 10.93 11.68 4.80
C THR A 336 9.86 11.19 3.81
N GLY A 337 9.49 12.02 2.83
CA GLY A 337 8.49 11.65 1.84
C GLY A 337 7.25 12.53 1.91
N GLY A 338 6.15 12.04 1.32
CA GLY A 338 4.97 12.84 1.07
C GLY A 338 4.01 12.19 0.09
N MET A 339 2.86 12.82 -0.12
CA MET A 339 1.82 12.28 -0.99
C MET A 339 2.26 12.39 -2.44
N LEU A 340 2.12 11.29 -3.19
CA LEU A 340 2.25 11.26 -4.64
C LEU A 340 0.88 10.97 -5.24
N MET A 341 0.77 10.96 -6.58
CA MET A 341 -0.48 10.58 -7.26
C MET A 341 -1.70 11.42 -6.84
N TYR A 342 -1.48 12.73 -6.68
CA TYR A 342 -2.45 13.68 -6.17
C TYR A 342 -3.80 13.72 -6.90
N TRP A 343 -3.82 13.31 -8.17
CA TRP A 343 -5.05 13.32 -8.97
C TRP A 343 -6.17 12.54 -8.30
N THR A 344 -5.89 11.39 -7.65
CA THR A 344 -6.96 10.60 -7.01
C THR A 344 -7.56 11.36 -5.83
N PHE A 345 -6.71 12.01 -5.03
CA PHE A 345 -7.14 12.84 -3.91
C PHE A 345 -7.96 14.04 -4.40
N TYR A 346 -7.45 14.79 -5.37
CA TYR A 346 -8.15 15.97 -5.91
C TYR A 346 -9.40 15.62 -6.72
N GLU A 347 -9.45 14.48 -7.40
CA GLU A 347 -10.67 13.95 -8.03
C GLU A 347 -11.74 13.63 -7.00
N ALA A 348 -11.39 12.99 -5.88
CA ALA A 348 -12.34 12.70 -4.81
C ALA A 348 -12.91 14.00 -4.21
N LEU A 349 -12.07 15.00 -3.98
CA LEU A 349 -12.52 16.33 -3.57
C LEU A 349 -13.46 16.97 -4.61
N ALA A 350 -13.15 16.85 -5.90
CA ALA A 350 -14.00 17.37 -6.98
C ALA A 350 -15.37 16.69 -7.03
N ARG A 351 -15.51 15.48 -6.47
CA ARG A 351 -16.77 14.76 -6.29
C ARG A 351 -17.54 15.16 -5.02
N GLY A 352 -17.04 16.13 -4.25
CA GLY A 352 -17.69 16.59 -3.02
C GLY A 352 -17.38 15.76 -1.77
N ARG A 353 -16.36 14.89 -1.82
CA ARG A 353 -15.88 14.14 -0.65
C ARG A 353 -15.30 15.11 0.39
N THR A 354 -15.35 14.70 1.65
CA THR A 354 -14.56 15.38 2.70
C THR A 354 -13.07 15.17 2.44
N ILE A 355 -12.23 16.03 3.01
CA ILE A 355 -10.77 15.87 2.90
C ILE A 355 -10.30 14.53 3.48
N GLY A 356 -10.92 14.07 4.57
CA GLY A 356 -10.66 12.78 5.19
C GLY A 356 -11.04 11.62 4.27
N ASP A 357 -12.23 11.65 3.66
CA ASP A 357 -12.66 10.62 2.72
C ASP A 357 -11.74 10.59 1.48
N ALA A 358 -11.41 11.75 0.92
CA ALA A 358 -10.49 11.85 -0.21
C ALA A 358 -9.09 11.32 0.13
N PHE A 359 -8.60 11.59 1.35
CA PHE A 359 -7.32 11.08 1.84
C PHE A 359 -7.37 9.56 2.01
N LYS A 360 -8.46 9.03 2.59
CA LYS A 360 -8.68 7.58 2.74
C LYS A 360 -8.75 6.87 1.39
N GLU A 361 -9.56 7.37 0.46
CA GLU A 361 -9.67 6.83 -0.90
C GLU A 361 -8.31 6.82 -1.62
N TRP A 362 -7.55 7.91 -1.49
CA TRP A 362 -6.19 7.97 -2.01
C TRP A 362 -5.29 6.90 -1.38
N PHE A 363 -5.36 6.73 -0.06
CA PHE A 363 -4.51 5.77 0.66
C PHE A 363 -4.88 4.33 0.34
N ILE A 364 -6.17 4.01 0.22
CA ILE A 364 -6.63 2.70 -0.26
C ILE A 364 -6.08 2.45 -1.67
N LYS A 365 -6.09 3.45 -2.55
CA LYS A 365 -5.62 3.24 -3.93
C LYS A 365 -4.09 3.11 -4.04
N TRP A 366 -3.34 3.86 -3.24
CA TRP A 366 -1.91 4.05 -3.45
C TRP A 366 -1.01 3.65 -2.28
N GLY A 367 -1.56 3.48 -1.08
CA GLY A 367 -0.84 3.31 0.19
C GLY A 367 0.14 2.14 0.21
N GLN A 368 -0.13 1.08 -0.56
CA GLN A 368 0.77 -0.07 -0.69
C GLN A 368 1.87 0.11 -1.74
N GLY A 369 1.74 1.09 -2.63
CA GLY A 369 2.71 1.30 -3.70
C GLY A 369 2.75 0.20 -4.77
N GLU A 370 1.66 -0.57 -4.95
CA GLU A 370 1.53 -1.56 -6.03
C GLU A 370 1.39 -0.88 -7.40
N PHE A 371 2.49 -0.31 -7.88
CA PHE A 371 2.69 -0.04 -9.29
C PHE A 371 3.35 -1.27 -9.91
N GLY A 372 2.91 -1.67 -11.11
CA GLY A 372 3.58 -2.66 -11.97
C GLY A 372 5.00 -2.27 -12.43
N LEU A 373 5.66 -1.38 -11.70
CA LEU A 373 7.05 -0.96 -11.82
C LEU A 373 7.67 -1.07 -10.42
N SER A 374 8.23 -2.24 -10.14
CA SER A 374 9.24 -2.50 -9.10
C SER A 374 9.24 -1.56 -7.88
N SER A 375 8.26 -1.69 -6.99
CA SER A 375 8.53 -2.20 -5.65
C SER A 375 7.32 -1.99 -4.73
N ALA A 376 6.92 -3.02 -4.00
CA ALA A 376 6.07 -2.92 -2.81
C ALA A 376 6.66 -2.00 -1.70
N TYR A 377 7.82 -1.38 -1.96
CA TYR A 377 8.51 -0.44 -1.09
C TYR A 377 8.02 1.00 -1.23
N ILE A 378 7.39 1.41 -2.34
CA ILE A 378 6.99 2.82 -2.53
C ILE A 378 6.00 3.24 -1.45
N GLY A 379 5.05 2.37 -1.10
CA GLY A 379 4.00 2.63 -0.12
C GLY A 379 4.57 3.01 1.25
N LYS A 380 5.25 2.07 1.91
CA LYS A 380 5.88 2.29 3.22
C LYS A 380 6.89 3.44 3.18
N LYS A 381 7.72 3.49 2.14
CA LYS A 381 8.78 4.50 1.97
C LYS A 381 8.26 5.93 1.92
N TRP A 382 7.14 6.18 1.25
CA TRP A 382 6.66 7.55 1.00
C TRP A 382 5.45 7.95 1.85
N PHE A 383 4.59 7.00 2.22
CA PHE A 383 3.22 7.32 2.64
C PHE A 383 2.92 7.03 4.11
N TYR A 384 3.70 6.20 4.80
CA TYR A 384 3.40 5.79 6.18
C TYR A 384 3.43 6.93 7.22
N GLY A 385 4.15 8.02 6.92
CA GLY A 385 4.11 9.21 7.77
C GLY A 385 3.03 10.22 7.39
N LEU A 386 2.26 9.98 6.33
CA LEU A 386 1.23 10.94 5.91
C LEU A 386 0.14 11.06 6.98
N THR A 387 -0.16 12.29 7.35
CA THR A 387 -1.22 12.62 8.31
C THR A 387 -1.93 13.90 7.91
N ILE A 388 -3.15 14.05 8.40
CA ILE A 388 -3.96 15.26 8.30
C ILE A 388 -3.81 16.04 9.60
N ILE A 389 -3.25 17.24 9.51
CA ILE A 389 -3.22 18.21 10.60
C ILE A 389 -4.42 19.13 10.43
N GLY A 390 -5.32 19.16 11.41
CA GLY A 390 -6.62 19.84 11.34
C GLY A 390 -7.80 18.89 11.22
N ASP A 391 -8.90 19.38 10.66
CA ASP A 391 -10.22 18.74 10.64
C ASP A 391 -10.49 18.06 9.28
N PRO A 392 -10.48 16.72 9.20
CA PRO A 392 -10.67 15.99 7.95
C PRO A 392 -12.08 16.13 7.37
N THR A 393 -13.06 16.56 8.15
CA THR A 393 -14.47 16.60 7.71
C THR A 393 -14.78 17.80 6.82
N LEU A 394 -13.82 18.71 6.66
CA LEU A 394 -13.96 19.89 5.80
C LEU A 394 -14.14 19.49 4.33
N ARG A 395 -14.98 20.27 3.63
CA ARG A 395 -15.23 20.20 2.19
C ARG A 395 -14.92 21.54 1.53
N LEU A 396 -14.76 21.55 0.22
CA LEU A 396 -14.72 22.78 -0.56
C LEU A 396 -16.13 23.35 -0.68
N ARG A 397 -16.37 24.56 -0.15
CA ARG A 397 -17.72 25.13 0.03
C ARG A 397 -18.48 25.41 -1.26
N TRP A 398 -17.75 25.57 -2.36
CA TRP A 398 -18.35 25.98 -3.61
C TRP A 398 -18.91 24.83 -4.45
N LEU A 399 -18.68 23.59 -4.03
CA LEU A 399 -19.47 22.44 -4.45
C LEU A 399 -20.79 22.50 -3.66
N GLY A 400 -21.88 22.87 -4.33
CA GLY A 400 -23.17 23.03 -3.66
C GLY A 400 -23.69 21.69 -3.12
N GLU A 401 -24.43 21.69 -2.01
CA GLU A 401 -24.95 20.45 -1.41
C GLU A 401 -25.75 19.58 -2.39
N GLU A 402 -26.52 20.19 -3.29
CA GLU A 402 -27.27 19.51 -4.34
C GLU A 402 -26.35 18.87 -5.39
N GLU A 403 -25.27 19.56 -5.78
CA GLU A 403 -24.25 19.05 -6.70
C GLU A 403 -23.47 17.91 -6.06
N ILE A 404 -23.11 18.03 -4.78
CA ILE A 404 -22.48 16.96 -3.99
C ILE A 404 -23.40 15.74 -3.95
N ALA A 405 -24.67 15.92 -3.61
CA ALA A 405 -25.64 14.84 -3.53
C ALA A 405 -25.83 14.15 -4.90
N GLU A 406 -25.85 14.91 -6.00
CA GLU A 406 -25.94 14.35 -7.35
C GLU A 406 -24.68 13.55 -7.73
N LEU A 407 -23.48 14.08 -7.42
CA LEU A 407 -22.21 13.40 -7.68
C LEU A 407 -22.09 12.10 -6.89
N GLN A 408 -22.43 12.14 -5.60
CA GLN A 408 -22.44 10.97 -4.72
C GLN A 408 -23.44 9.92 -5.19
N LYS A 409 -24.64 10.32 -5.57
CA LYS A 409 -25.65 9.40 -6.11
C LYS A 409 -25.19 8.71 -7.40
N ARG A 410 -24.58 9.44 -8.33
CA ARG A 410 -24.03 8.87 -9.57
C ARG A 410 -22.92 7.86 -9.28
N GLU A 411 -22.09 8.13 -8.27
CA GLU A 411 -21.07 7.20 -7.83
C GLU A 411 -21.67 5.94 -7.19
N GLU A 412 -22.70 6.05 -6.35
CA GLU A 412 -23.42 4.90 -5.79
C GLU A 412 -24.03 4.02 -6.89
N GLU A 413 -24.59 4.61 -7.94
CA GLU A 413 -25.09 3.87 -9.11
C GLU A 413 -23.95 3.09 -9.78
N VAL A 414 -22.76 3.68 -9.98
CA VAL A 414 -21.58 3.01 -10.55
C VAL A 414 -21.00 1.95 -9.60
N VAL A 415 -20.96 2.22 -8.29
CA VAL A 415 -20.48 1.29 -7.26
C VAL A 415 -21.44 0.11 -7.10
N SER A 416 -22.75 0.29 -7.30
CA SER A 416 -23.70 -0.82 -7.28
C SER A 416 -23.43 -1.86 -8.38
N ASP A 417 -22.83 -1.44 -9.50
CA ASP A 417 -22.35 -2.31 -10.56
C ASP A 417 -20.95 -2.91 -10.27
N LEU A 418 -20.19 -2.33 -9.32
CA LEU A 418 -18.81 -2.73 -9.02
C LEU A 418 -18.67 -4.14 -8.42
N PRO A 419 -19.56 -4.64 -7.52
CA PRO A 419 -19.56 -6.05 -7.11
C PRO A 419 -19.69 -7.02 -8.29
N LEU A 420 -20.41 -6.65 -9.35
CA LEU A 420 -20.50 -7.45 -10.57
C LEU A 420 -19.15 -7.46 -11.29
N VAL A 421 -18.51 -6.29 -11.42
CA VAL A 421 -17.20 -6.13 -12.06
C VAL A 421 -16.08 -6.82 -11.28
N ILE A 422 -16.07 -6.74 -9.95
CA ILE A 422 -15.11 -7.42 -9.06
C ILE A 422 -15.30 -8.93 -9.14
N ASN A 423 -16.53 -9.44 -9.09
CA ASN A 423 -16.79 -10.87 -9.26
C ASN A 423 -16.31 -11.37 -10.63
N LEU A 424 -16.53 -10.60 -11.70
CA LEU A 424 -16.02 -10.93 -13.03
C LEU A 424 -14.48 -10.93 -13.06
N ARG A 425 -13.83 -9.98 -12.40
CA ARG A 425 -12.36 -9.92 -12.29
C ARG A 425 -11.79 -11.12 -11.54
N LEU A 426 -12.34 -11.47 -10.38
CA LEU A 426 -11.93 -12.63 -9.59
C LEU A 426 -12.14 -13.96 -10.35
N GLN A 427 -13.22 -14.05 -11.13
CA GLN A 427 -13.45 -15.20 -12.01
C GLN A 427 -12.39 -15.29 -13.13
N ILE A 428 -12.00 -14.16 -13.72
CA ILE A 428 -10.95 -14.12 -14.75
C ILE A 428 -9.59 -14.51 -14.16
N GLU A 429 -9.22 -14.00 -12.98
CA GLU A 429 -7.94 -14.31 -12.32
C GLU A 429 -7.86 -15.78 -11.91
N GLY A 430 -8.94 -16.36 -11.37
CA GLY A 430 -9.01 -17.80 -11.10
C GLY A 430 -8.91 -18.67 -12.37
N LEU A 431 -9.38 -18.18 -13.52
CA LEU A 431 -9.17 -18.86 -14.80
C LEU A 431 -7.73 -18.77 -15.29
N GLU A 432 -7.04 -17.66 -15.05
CA GLU A 432 -5.62 -17.47 -15.41
C GLU A 432 -4.69 -18.38 -14.57
N GLU A 433 -4.92 -18.51 -13.26
CA GLU A 433 -4.17 -19.44 -12.40
C GLU A 433 -4.33 -20.89 -12.86
N ASN A 434 -5.57 -21.31 -13.17
CA ASN A 434 -5.84 -22.63 -13.69
C ASN A 434 -5.11 -22.88 -15.03
N ASN A 435 -5.07 -21.86 -15.91
CA ASN A 435 -4.36 -21.95 -17.18
C ASN A 435 -2.85 -22.10 -17.00
N TYR A 436 -2.26 -21.39 -16.02
CA TYR A 436 -0.84 -21.54 -15.70
C TYR A 436 -0.51 -22.93 -15.13
N SER A 437 -1.36 -23.48 -14.25
CA SER A 437 -1.22 -24.85 -13.76
C SER A 437 -1.30 -25.88 -14.89
N LEU A 438 -2.28 -25.74 -15.78
CA LEU A 438 -2.44 -26.61 -16.96
C LEU A 438 -1.23 -26.53 -17.90
N GLN A 439 -0.64 -25.34 -18.06
CA GLN A 439 0.56 -25.14 -18.86
C GLN A 439 1.77 -25.86 -18.23
N ASN A 440 1.96 -25.78 -16.91
CA ASN A 440 3.02 -26.50 -16.22
C ASN A 440 2.84 -28.03 -16.32
N ASP A 441 1.62 -28.53 -16.17
CA ASP A 441 1.31 -29.95 -16.34
C ASP A 441 1.61 -30.42 -17.78
N TYR A 442 1.25 -29.59 -18.77
CA TYR A 442 1.56 -29.85 -20.18
C TYR A 442 3.07 -29.91 -20.43
N ASP A 443 3.85 -28.97 -19.90
CA ASP A 443 5.29 -28.93 -20.08
C ASP A 443 5.98 -30.10 -19.36
N SER A 444 5.53 -30.48 -18.16
CA SER A 444 6.01 -31.68 -17.47
C SER A 444 5.72 -32.96 -18.28
N LEU A 445 4.51 -33.10 -18.83
CA LEU A 445 4.14 -34.25 -19.65
C LEU A 445 4.98 -34.33 -20.94
N LYS A 446 5.32 -33.17 -21.51
CA LYS A 446 6.15 -33.06 -22.70
C LYS A 446 7.60 -33.47 -22.42
N ASP A 447 8.13 -33.12 -21.25
CA ASP A 447 9.46 -33.56 -20.81
C ASP A 447 9.50 -35.08 -20.57
N ASP A 448 8.48 -35.64 -19.90
CA ASP A 448 8.33 -37.08 -19.72
C ASP A 448 8.26 -37.84 -21.05
N TYR A 449 7.49 -37.32 -22.01
CA TYR A 449 7.40 -37.90 -23.35
C TYR A 449 8.76 -37.90 -24.06
N SER A 450 9.53 -36.81 -23.93
CA SER A 450 10.87 -36.68 -24.53
C SER A 450 11.88 -37.64 -23.89
N ALA A 451 11.81 -37.83 -22.57
CA ALA A 451 12.61 -38.81 -21.84
C ALA A 451 12.27 -40.26 -22.27
N LEU A 452 10.98 -40.56 -22.45
CA LEU A 452 10.52 -41.86 -22.92
C LEU A 452 11.03 -42.16 -24.34
N GLN A 453 10.97 -41.19 -25.26
CA GLN A 453 11.53 -41.34 -26.61
C GLN A 453 13.03 -41.63 -26.58
N THR A 454 13.78 -40.94 -25.72
CA THR A 454 15.21 -41.17 -25.54
C THR A 454 15.51 -42.58 -25.03
N SER A 455 14.76 -43.03 -24.02
CA SER A 455 14.89 -44.39 -23.49
C SER A 455 14.53 -45.46 -24.54
N HIS A 456 13.49 -45.22 -25.35
CA HIS A 456 13.11 -46.11 -26.43
C HIS A 456 14.23 -46.24 -27.48
N GLY A 457 14.80 -45.13 -27.93
CA GLY A 457 15.94 -45.15 -28.87
C GLY A 457 17.19 -45.85 -28.29
N GLY A 458 17.44 -45.70 -26.99
CA GLY A 458 18.48 -46.44 -26.29
C GLY A 458 18.26 -47.96 -26.31
N LEU A 459 17.02 -48.41 -26.05
CA LEU A 459 16.64 -49.82 -26.12
C LEU A 459 16.75 -50.39 -27.54
N GLU A 460 16.33 -49.65 -28.57
CA GLU A 460 16.51 -50.05 -29.97
C GLU A 460 18.00 -50.26 -30.30
N THR A 461 18.86 -49.33 -29.87
CA THR A 461 20.31 -49.42 -30.09
C THR A 461 20.91 -50.65 -29.41
N GLN A 462 20.50 -50.95 -28.17
CA GLN A 462 20.94 -52.15 -27.45
C GLN A 462 20.46 -53.44 -28.14
N LEU A 463 19.24 -53.45 -28.66
CA LEU A 463 18.68 -54.59 -29.38
C LEU A 463 19.49 -54.87 -30.66
N ILE A 464 19.81 -53.81 -31.43
CA ILE A 464 20.65 -53.91 -32.63
C ILE A 464 22.04 -54.46 -32.27
N GLY A 465 22.70 -53.90 -31.25
CA GLY A 465 24.01 -54.39 -30.82
C GLY A 465 23.99 -55.85 -30.34
N THR A 466 22.89 -56.29 -29.72
CA THR A 466 22.72 -57.69 -29.30
C THR A 466 22.56 -58.62 -30.51
N LEU A 467 21.80 -58.19 -31.52
CA LEU A 467 21.67 -58.92 -32.79
C LEU A 467 23.02 -59.05 -33.50
N ASP A 468 23.80 -57.98 -33.59
CA ASP A 468 25.13 -57.98 -34.21
C ASP A 468 26.10 -58.95 -33.51
N LEU A 469 26.07 -58.98 -32.17
CA LEU A 469 26.86 -59.93 -31.37
C LEU A 469 26.46 -61.38 -31.67
N LEU A 470 25.17 -61.64 -31.82
CA LEU A 470 24.62 -62.96 -32.13
C LEU A 470 25.04 -63.41 -33.54
N TYR A 471 25.01 -62.51 -34.52
CA TYR A 471 25.56 -62.75 -35.87
C TYR A 471 27.06 -63.05 -35.85
N PHE A 472 27.84 -62.32 -35.06
CA PHE A 472 29.27 -62.57 -34.91
C PHE A 472 29.57 -63.98 -34.36
N PHE A 473 28.88 -64.39 -33.29
CA PHE A 473 29.05 -65.75 -32.74
C PHE A 473 28.62 -66.84 -33.72
N LEU A 474 27.56 -66.61 -34.50
CA LEU A 474 27.11 -67.53 -35.53
C LEU A 474 28.17 -67.69 -36.63
N LEU A 475 28.79 -66.58 -37.06
CA LEU A 475 29.90 -66.58 -38.02
C LEU A 475 31.12 -67.37 -37.50
N VAL A 476 31.53 -67.13 -36.25
CA VAL A 476 32.64 -67.85 -35.61
C VAL A 476 32.36 -69.34 -35.52
N ALA A 477 31.13 -69.73 -35.15
CA ALA A 477 30.72 -71.14 -35.11
C ALA A 477 30.80 -71.80 -36.50
N VAL A 478 30.36 -71.10 -37.55
CA VAL A 478 30.48 -71.57 -38.94
C VAL A 478 31.95 -71.74 -39.35
N ILE A 479 32.80 -70.76 -39.03
CA ILE A 479 34.25 -70.84 -39.32
C ILE A 479 34.86 -72.06 -38.62
N LEU A 480 34.61 -72.24 -37.32
CA LEU A 480 35.12 -73.38 -36.56
C LEU A 480 34.64 -74.72 -37.12
N LEU A 481 33.37 -74.80 -37.56
CA LEU A 481 32.82 -75.98 -38.21
C LEU A 481 33.56 -76.28 -39.53
N VAL A 482 33.74 -75.26 -40.38
CA VAL A 482 34.46 -75.39 -41.66
C VAL A 482 35.91 -75.78 -41.43
N THR A 483 36.60 -75.16 -40.47
CA THR A 483 37.99 -75.49 -40.11
C THR A 483 38.11 -76.92 -39.58
N ASN A 484 37.19 -77.38 -38.73
CA ASN A 484 37.18 -78.77 -38.26
C ASN A 484 36.94 -79.76 -39.40
N ILE A 485 36.00 -79.47 -40.31
CA ILE A 485 35.78 -80.30 -41.50
C ILE A 485 37.04 -80.34 -42.38
N TYR A 486 37.71 -79.20 -42.57
CA TYR A 486 38.97 -79.14 -43.32
C TYR A 486 40.08 -79.97 -42.66
N LEU A 487 40.29 -79.81 -41.35
CA LEU A 487 41.30 -80.56 -40.58
C LEU A 487 41.04 -82.06 -40.57
N LEU A 488 39.77 -82.49 -40.53
CA LEU A 488 39.40 -83.90 -40.66
C LEU A 488 39.72 -84.45 -42.06
N LYS A 489 39.58 -83.63 -43.11
CA LYS A 489 39.95 -84.00 -44.49
C LYS A 489 41.47 -84.02 -44.72
N THR A 490 42.24 -83.18 -44.04
CA THR A 490 43.70 -83.06 -44.23
C THR A 490 44.53 -83.89 -43.25
N ARG A 491 43.90 -84.68 -42.38
CA ARG A 491 44.62 -85.57 -41.47
C ARG A 491 45.30 -86.66 -42.29
N ASN A 492 46.60 -86.48 -42.52
CA ASN A 492 47.44 -87.45 -43.20
C ASN A 492 47.26 -88.84 -42.58
N LYS A 493 46.92 -89.80 -43.43
CA LYS A 493 46.94 -91.22 -43.07
C LYS A 493 48.35 -91.54 -42.55
N PRO A 494 48.48 -92.26 -41.43
CA PRO A 494 49.79 -92.74 -41.00
C PRO A 494 50.39 -93.60 -42.11
N ILE A 495 51.61 -93.24 -42.51
CA ILE A 495 52.45 -94.01 -43.43
C ILE A 495 53.02 -95.18 -42.61
N TYR A 496 52.67 -96.40 -43.00
CA TYR A 496 53.47 -97.60 -42.75
C TYR A 496 54.00 -98.08 -44.09
#